data_AF-A0A2N3PUH3-F1
#
_entry.id   AF-A0A2N3PUH3-F1
#
_cell.length_a   1.000
_cell.length_b   1.000
_cell.length_c   1.000
_cell.angle_alpha   90.00
_cell.angle_beta   90.00
_cell.angle_gamma   90.00
#
_symmetry.space_group_name_H-M   'P 1'
#
loop_
_entity.id
_entity.type
_entity.pdbx_description
1 polymer ?
#
loop_
_entity_poly.entity_id
_entity_poly.type
_entity_poly.pdbx_seq_one_letter_code
_entity_poly.pdbx_strand_id
1 'polypeptide(L)'
;MAPTPARFVIFAAPRTGSNLLCSLLNAHPDILCHHGLFNPLGIHGARNGRDWSGVLGTVADRNSHPRAFLRRVWAAVERERAVGFKMNRGEDAFAVDELLRDDRVRKILLKRRNRVRTYVSEILAQLTGFWESYGEPDGAPLPVIHVDPLALRRHADKNATYYAALESVLSATGQAWLETHYESLGDRSEIGRILSFLQVPAGPPLRAACHKRGPSDLETVVANMIDLADALRDTPLFGDLHQRDMSDLHLPQPTP
;
A
#
# COMPACT_ATOMS: atom_id res chain seq x y z
N MET A 1 3.94 30.20 15.17
CA MET A 1 3.98 28.74 15.40
C MET A 1 4.01 28.06 14.05
N ALA A 2 4.90 27.10 13.83
CA ALA A 2 4.82 26.25 12.64
C ALA A 2 3.49 25.47 12.67
N PRO A 3 2.82 25.27 11.52
CA PRO A 3 1.58 24.51 11.48
C PRO A 3 1.82 23.08 12.00
N THR A 4 0.87 22.56 12.78
CA THR A 4 0.91 21.16 13.23
C THR A 4 0.90 20.23 12.01
N PRO A 5 1.85 19.29 11.89
CA PRO A 5 1.88 18.38 10.75
C PRO A 5 0.59 17.55 10.66
N ALA A 6 0.06 17.40 9.44
CA ALA A 6 -1.04 16.50 9.17
C ALA A 6 -0.63 15.06 9.47
N ARG A 7 -1.45 14.34 10.25
CA ARG A 7 -1.24 12.92 10.54
C ARG A 7 -2.04 12.08 9.57
N PHE A 8 -1.46 11.01 9.04
CA PHE A 8 -2.21 10.11 8.17
C PHE A 8 -1.82 8.64 8.33
N VAL A 9 -2.73 7.77 7.91
CA VAL A 9 -2.51 6.34 7.77
C VAL A 9 -3.02 5.88 6.41
N ILE A 10 -2.23 5.02 5.75
CA ILE A 10 -2.63 4.34 4.51
C ILE A 10 -3.05 2.92 4.88
N PHE A 11 -4.35 2.65 4.87
CA PHE A 11 -4.86 1.29 5.00
C PHE A 11 -4.85 0.60 3.64
N ALA A 12 -4.25 -0.59 3.61
CA ALA A 12 -4.08 -1.35 2.38
C ALA A 12 -4.20 -2.85 2.65
N ALA A 13 -4.64 -3.64 1.68
CA ALA A 13 -4.38 -5.07 1.66
C ALA A 13 -2.96 -5.33 1.09
N PRO A 14 -2.33 -6.48 1.38
CA PRO A 14 -1.07 -6.85 0.74
C PRO A 14 -1.16 -6.74 -0.80
N ARG A 15 -0.05 -6.35 -1.43
CA ARG A 15 0.10 -6.28 -2.90
C ARG A 15 -0.84 -5.30 -3.62
N THR A 16 -1.36 -4.30 -2.91
CA THR A 16 -2.17 -3.21 -3.47
C THR A 16 -1.37 -1.92 -3.73
N GLY A 17 -0.04 -1.96 -3.61
CA GLY A 17 0.84 -0.83 -3.94
C GLY A 17 1.13 0.14 -2.79
N SER A 18 0.89 -0.25 -1.53
CA SER A 18 1.19 0.61 -0.37
C SER A 18 2.65 1.06 -0.31
N ASN A 19 3.61 0.20 -0.70
CA ASN A 19 5.02 0.60 -0.83
C ASN A 19 5.26 1.62 -1.93
N LEU A 20 4.58 1.48 -3.07
CA LEU A 20 4.68 2.44 -4.15
C LEU A 20 4.17 3.81 -3.68
N LEU A 21 3.01 3.85 -3.02
CA LEU A 21 2.47 5.09 -2.48
C LEU A 21 3.38 5.70 -1.40
N CYS A 22 3.88 4.92 -0.44
CA CYS A 22 4.87 5.41 0.54
C CYS A 22 6.10 5.99 -0.17
N SER A 23 6.59 5.32 -1.22
CA SER A 23 7.76 5.76 -1.98
C SER A 23 7.50 7.06 -2.75
N LEU A 24 6.33 7.21 -3.38
CA LEU A 24 5.90 8.44 -4.02
C LEU A 24 5.81 9.59 -3.02
N LEU A 25 5.16 9.36 -1.87
CA LEU A 25 5.01 10.39 -0.83
C LEU A 25 6.36 10.82 -0.25
N ASN A 26 7.28 9.88 0.00
CA ASN A 26 8.62 10.19 0.50
C ASN A 26 9.51 10.93 -0.53
N ALA A 27 9.13 10.97 -1.81
CA ALA A 27 9.80 11.83 -2.79
C ALA A 27 9.44 13.31 -2.60
N HIS A 28 8.38 13.62 -1.84
CA HIS A 28 8.01 14.98 -1.49
C HIS A 28 8.79 15.45 -0.24
N PRO A 29 9.50 16.60 -0.27
CA PRO A 29 10.37 17.04 0.83
C PRO A 29 9.64 17.36 2.14
N ASP A 30 8.35 17.69 2.05
CA ASP A 30 7.50 18.03 3.20
C ASP A 30 6.70 16.84 3.76
N ILE A 31 6.98 15.59 3.35
CA ILE A 31 6.25 14.41 3.81
C ILE A 31 7.22 13.38 4.41
N LEU A 32 6.89 12.91 5.61
CA LEU A 32 7.51 11.77 6.26
C LEU A 32 6.53 10.59 6.26
N CYS A 33 6.64 9.70 5.27
CA CYS A 33 5.79 8.51 5.16
C CYS A 33 6.56 7.25 5.55
N HIS A 34 6.40 6.77 6.77
CA HIS A 34 6.97 5.48 7.16
C HIS A 34 6.31 4.32 6.39
N HIS A 35 6.98 3.17 6.40
CA HIS A 35 6.47 1.94 5.82
C HIS A 35 5.62 1.20 6.88
N GLY A 36 5.81 -0.10 7.06
CA GLY A 36 5.03 -0.90 8.02
C GLY A 36 5.58 -0.77 9.43
N LEU A 37 5.12 0.23 10.19
CA LEU A 37 5.56 0.41 11.58
C LEU A 37 5.00 -0.67 12.52
N PHE A 38 3.84 -1.25 12.18
CA PHE A 38 3.18 -2.34 12.91
C PHE A 38 3.36 -3.70 12.25
N ASN A 39 4.38 -3.86 11.39
CA ASN A 39 4.71 -5.16 10.83
C ASN A 39 5.17 -6.11 11.98
N PRO A 40 4.68 -7.36 12.03
CA PRO A 40 5.10 -8.32 13.05
C PRO A 40 6.61 -8.60 13.04
N LEU A 41 7.24 -8.53 11.87
CA LEU A 41 8.66 -8.83 11.67
C LEU A 41 9.59 -7.65 12.02
N GLY A 42 9.07 -6.44 12.22
CA GLY A 42 9.91 -5.29 12.54
C GLY A 42 9.23 -3.93 12.44
N ILE A 43 9.99 -2.88 12.70
CA ILE A 43 9.57 -1.49 12.52
C ILE A 43 10.24 -0.97 11.25
N HIS A 44 9.47 -0.83 10.17
CA HIS A 44 9.98 -0.35 8.89
C HIS A 44 9.70 1.15 8.74
N GLY A 45 10.69 1.98 9.10
CA GLY A 45 10.61 3.44 9.01
C GLY A 45 10.93 4.01 7.63
N ALA A 46 10.64 5.31 7.43
CA ALA A 46 11.01 6.05 6.23
C ALA A 46 12.53 6.33 6.16
N ARG A 47 13.01 6.96 5.08
CA ARG A 47 14.42 7.36 4.87
C ARG A 47 15.34 6.13 4.99
N ASN A 48 15.38 5.30 3.93
CA ASN A 48 16.13 4.05 3.87
C ASN A 48 17.50 4.12 4.59
N GLY A 49 17.74 3.18 5.49
CA GLY A 49 18.98 3.11 6.27
C GLY A 49 18.99 3.94 7.57
N ARG A 50 17.99 4.80 7.80
CA ARG A 50 17.85 5.49 9.10
C ARG A 50 17.41 4.49 10.17
N ASP A 51 18.16 4.42 11.27
CA ASP A 51 17.72 3.75 12.47
C ASP A 51 16.67 4.60 13.21
N TRP A 52 15.46 4.06 13.31
CA TRP A 52 14.35 4.70 14.02
C TRP A 52 14.19 4.19 15.45
N SER A 53 14.93 3.16 15.88
CA SER A 53 14.78 2.55 17.20
C SER A 53 15.05 3.54 18.34
N GLY A 54 16.05 4.42 18.18
CA GLY A 54 16.35 5.48 19.15
C GLY A 54 15.26 6.56 19.28
N VAL A 55 14.37 6.69 18.28
CA VAL A 55 13.31 7.70 18.26
C VAL A 55 11.94 7.09 18.58
N LEU A 56 11.62 5.95 17.97
CA LEU A 56 10.31 5.30 18.06
C LEU A 56 10.27 4.20 19.13
N GLY A 57 11.42 3.73 19.59
CA GLY A 57 11.55 2.57 20.47
C GLY A 57 11.64 1.25 19.71
N THR A 58 11.72 0.16 20.47
CA THR A 58 11.85 -1.20 19.97
C THR A 58 10.49 -1.82 19.56
N VAL A 59 10.54 -2.98 18.92
CA VAL A 59 9.35 -3.81 18.66
C VAL A 59 8.63 -4.18 19.96
N ALA A 60 9.37 -4.45 21.04
CA ALA A 60 8.79 -4.74 22.35
C ALA A 60 8.05 -3.52 22.91
N ASP A 61 8.62 -2.31 22.79
CA ASP A 61 7.97 -1.07 23.23
C ASP A 61 6.68 -0.80 22.46
N ARG A 62 6.71 -1.02 21.14
CA ARG A 62 5.53 -0.90 20.27
C ARG A 62 4.41 -1.85 20.70
N ASN A 63 4.74 -3.13 20.86
CA ASN A 63 3.75 -4.17 21.15
C ASN A 63 3.14 -4.00 22.55
N SER A 64 3.96 -3.63 23.54
CA SER A 64 3.48 -3.42 24.92
C SER A 64 2.73 -2.10 25.09
N HIS A 65 3.10 -1.05 24.33
CA HIS A 65 2.56 0.30 24.50
C HIS A 65 2.22 0.98 23.16
N PRO A 66 1.29 0.43 22.34
CA PRO A 66 1.01 0.92 20.98
C PRO A 66 0.58 2.39 20.93
N ARG A 67 -0.17 2.87 21.93
CA ARG A 67 -0.53 4.30 22.04
C ARG A 67 0.68 5.21 22.25
N ALA A 68 1.61 4.80 23.11
CA ALA A 68 2.82 5.55 23.36
C ALA A 68 3.72 5.57 22.13
N PHE A 69 3.80 4.45 21.42
CA PHE A 69 4.48 4.35 20.14
C PHE A 69 3.89 5.31 19.09
N LEU A 70 2.57 5.33 18.90
CA LEU A 70 1.91 6.28 17.99
C LEU A 70 2.22 7.74 18.33
N ARG A 71 2.22 8.11 19.62
CA ARG A 71 2.62 9.45 20.05
C ARG A 71 4.05 9.80 19.63
N ARG A 72 4.99 8.86 19.75
CA ARG A 72 6.37 9.06 19.29
C ARG A 72 6.44 9.22 17.78
N VAL A 73 5.70 8.44 17.00
CA VAL A 73 5.61 8.59 15.54
C VAL A 73 5.17 10.00 15.16
N TRP A 74 4.12 10.52 15.81
CA TRP A 74 3.63 11.87 15.54
C TRP A 74 4.55 12.99 16.00
N ALA A 75 5.39 12.74 17.01
CA ALA A 75 6.37 13.69 17.53
C ALA A 75 7.71 13.65 16.79
N ALA A 76 7.97 12.60 16.01
CA ALA A 76 9.23 12.39 15.29
C ALA A 76 9.38 13.26 14.03
N VAL A 77 8.42 14.14 13.78
CA VAL A 77 8.47 15.11 12.68
C VAL A 77 9.51 16.18 12.98
N GLU A 78 10.33 16.50 11.99
CA GLU A 78 11.36 17.53 12.12
C GLU A 78 10.84 18.82 11.45
N ARG A 79 10.62 18.77 10.14
CA ARG A 79 10.24 19.94 9.31
C ARG A 79 9.06 19.66 8.39
N GLU A 80 8.61 18.42 8.34
CA GLU A 80 7.58 17.95 7.42
C GLU A 80 6.20 18.51 7.77
N ARG A 81 5.39 18.73 6.74
CA ARG A 81 4.00 19.16 6.86
C ARG A 81 3.05 18.00 7.07
N ALA A 82 3.45 16.79 6.71
CA ALA A 82 2.67 15.59 6.94
C ALA A 82 3.54 14.41 7.40
N VAL A 83 3.00 13.62 8.31
CA VAL A 83 3.61 12.39 8.82
C VAL A 83 2.59 11.26 8.83
N GLY A 84 3.02 10.08 8.38
CA GLY A 84 2.13 8.94 8.30
C GLY A 84 2.86 7.64 8.04
N PHE A 85 2.08 6.57 7.90
CA PHE A 85 2.61 5.23 7.64
C PHE A 85 1.59 4.33 6.95
N LYS A 86 2.06 3.21 6.35
CA LYS A 86 1.16 2.16 5.86
C LYS A 86 0.76 1.22 6.99
N MET A 87 -0.49 0.79 6.96
CA MET A 87 -1.06 -0.27 7.79
C MET A 87 -1.70 -1.32 6.87
N ASN A 88 -1.13 -2.52 6.84
CA ASN A 88 -1.66 -3.60 6.03
C ASN A 88 -2.72 -4.40 6.77
N ARG A 89 -3.66 -5.00 6.02
CA ARG A 89 -4.61 -5.98 6.56
C ARG A 89 -3.88 -7.06 7.36
N GLY A 90 -4.30 -7.26 8.61
CA GLY A 90 -3.77 -8.28 9.50
C GLY A 90 -2.61 -7.83 10.38
N GLU A 91 -2.18 -6.56 10.25
CA GLU A 91 -1.31 -5.92 11.26
C GLU A 91 -2.11 -5.58 12.54
N ASP A 92 -1.45 -4.97 13.52
CA ASP A 92 -1.94 -4.79 14.89
C ASP A 92 -3.38 -4.25 14.98
N ALA A 93 -4.31 -5.08 15.46
CA ALA A 93 -5.74 -4.77 15.49
C ALA A 93 -6.10 -3.61 16.43
N PHE A 94 -5.35 -3.47 17.54
CA PHE A 94 -5.55 -2.37 18.48
C PHE A 94 -5.16 -1.04 17.84
N ALA A 95 -4.01 -0.98 17.18
CA ALA A 95 -3.55 0.21 16.48
C ALA A 95 -4.47 0.56 15.31
N VAL A 96 -4.99 -0.45 14.59
CA VAL A 96 -6.01 -0.22 13.54
C VAL A 96 -7.24 0.48 14.12
N ASP A 97 -7.83 -0.02 15.21
CA ASP A 97 -9.02 0.59 15.83
C ASP A 97 -8.74 2.01 16.36
N GLU A 98 -7.60 2.19 17.05
CA GLU A 98 -7.18 3.50 17.56
C GLU A 98 -7.04 4.54 16.43
N LEU A 99 -6.39 4.16 15.31
CA LEU A 99 -6.20 5.04 14.16
C LEU A 99 -7.52 5.32 13.45
N LEU A 100 -8.38 4.31 13.27
CA LEU A 100 -9.67 4.46 12.62
C LEU A 100 -10.56 5.45 13.38
N ARG A 101 -10.53 5.43 14.71
CA ARG A 101 -11.39 6.27 15.57
C ARG A 101 -10.83 7.67 15.86
N ASP A 102 -9.55 7.93 15.61
CA ASP A 102 -8.94 9.25 15.84
C ASP A 102 -9.18 10.20 14.66
N ASP A 103 -10.13 11.12 14.77
CA ASP A 103 -10.51 12.10 13.74
C ASP A 103 -9.41 13.08 13.33
N ARG A 104 -8.33 13.19 14.12
CA ARG A 104 -7.14 14.00 13.80
C ARG A 104 -6.21 13.29 12.82
N VAL A 105 -6.37 11.98 12.64
CA VAL A 105 -5.61 11.18 11.68
C VAL A 105 -6.42 11.06 10.40
N ARG A 106 -5.84 11.47 9.28
CA ARG A 106 -6.42 11.33 7.95
C ARG A 106 -6.29 9.90 7.45
N LYS A 107 -7.35 9.32 6.85
CA LYS A 107 -7.34 7.93 6.36
C LYS A 107 -7.28 7.91 4.85
N ILE A 108 -6.31 7.16 4.32
CA ILE A 108 -6.25 6.81 2.91
C ILE A 108 -6.56 5.31 2.80
N LEU A 109 -7.60 4.95 2.05
CA LEU A 109 -7.88 3.57 1.68
C LEU A 109 -7.30 3.31 0.29
N LEU A 110 -6.17 2.63 0.23
CA LEU A 110 -5.53 2.24 -1.03
C LEU A 110 -6.01 0.85 -1.43
N LYS A 111 -6.67 0.76 -2.58
CA LYS A 111 -7.19 -0.48 -3.17
C LYS A 111 -6.42 -0.82 -4.45
N ARG A 112 -6.59 -2.04 -4.96
CA ARG A 112 -6.15 -2.42 -6.31
C ARG A 112 -7.34 -3.05 -7.02
N ARG A 113 -7.68 -2.53 -8.21
CA ARG A 113 -8.87 -2.98 -8.94
C ARG A 113 -8.69 -4.41 -9.43
N ASN A 114 -7.50 -4.73 -9.95
CA ASN A 114 -7.23 -6.07 -10.46
C ASN A 114 -6.93 -7.07 -9.32
N ARG A 115 -7.94 -7.86 -8.97
CA ARG A 115 -7.89 -8.82 -7.86
C ARG A 115 -7.04 -10.04 -8.21
N VAL A 116 -7.08 -10.49 -9.46
CA VAL A 116 -6.26 -11.61 -9.95
C VAL A 116 -4.77 -11.28 -9.83
N ARG A 117 -4.35 -10.11 -10.34
CA ARG A 117 -2.95 -9.66 -10.25
C ARG A 117 -2.50 -9.41 -8.82
N THR A 118 -3.40 -8.99 -7.94
CA THR A 118 -3.12 -8.88 -6.49
C THR A 118 -2.80 -10.26 -5.92
N TYR A 119 -3.64 -11.26 -6.19
CA TYR A 119 -3.48 -12.63 -5.69
C TYR A 119 -2.21 -13.30 -6.24
N VAL A 120 -2.02 -13.28 -7.56
CA VAL A 120 -0.83 -13.83 -8.23
C VAL A 120 0.44 -13.18 -7.67
N SER A 121 0.45 -11.85 -7.52
CA SER A 121 1.61 -11.17 -6.95
C SER A 121 1.89 -11.56 -5.49
N GLU A 122 0.87 -11.94 -4.72
CA GLU A 122 1.05 -12.39 -3.33
C GLU A 122 1.65 -13.79 -3.27
N ILE A 123 1.16 -14.72 -4.11
CA ILE A 123 1.74 -16.06 -4.23
C ILE A 123 3.22 -15.95 -4.64
N LEU A 124 3.53 -15.17 -5.68
CA LEU A 124 4.91 -15.01 -6.16
C LEU A 124 5.83 -14.44 -5.07
N ALA A 125 5.35 -13.47 -4.28
CA ALA A 125 6.13 -12.92 -3.16
C ALA A 125 6.35 -13.95 -2.06
N GLN A 126 5.37 -14.80 -1.77
CA GLN A 126 5.51 -15.90 -0.80
C GLN A 126 6.53 -16.93 -1.26
N LEU A 127 6.53 -17.29 -2.55
CA LEU A 127 7.46 -18.27 -3.11
C LEU A 127 8.91 -17.76 -3.20
N THR A 128 9.07 -16.49 -3.59
CA THR A 128 10.40 -15.92 -3.86
C THR A 128 11.01 -15.21 -2.65
N GLY A 129 10.22 -14.88 -1.63
CA GLY A 129 10.62 -14.04 -0.51
C GLY A 129 10.73 -12.55 -0.84
N PHE A 130 10.47 -12.14 -2.09
CA PHE A 130 10.59 -10.74 -2.52
C PHE A 130 9.27 -9.99 -2.37
N TRP A 131 9.16 -9.23 -1.28
CA TRP A 131 7.99 -8.41 -0.96
C TRP A 131 8.10 -6.96 -1.46
N GLU A 132 9.31 -6.45 -1.62
CA GLU A 132 9.58 -5.06 -2.03
C GLU A 132 10.68 -5.06 -3.09
N SER A 133 10.72 -4.02 -3.93
CA SER A 133 11.74 -3.86 -4.97
C SER A 133 12.26 -2.43 -4.96
N TYR A 134 13.49 -2.28 -4.47
CA TYR A 134 14.23 -1.04 -4.57
C TYR A 134 15.46 -1.31 -5.43
N GLY A 135 15.70 -0.47 -6.44
CA GLY A 135 16.75 -0.68 -7.43
C GLY A 135 16.31 -1.51 -8.64
N GLU A 136 17.26 -1.73 -9.55
CA GLU A 136 17.02 -2.47 -10.79
C GLU A 136 16.60 -3.92 -10.51
N PRO A 137 15.64 -4.46 -11.27
CA PRO A 137 15.32 -5.88 -11.19
C PRO A 137 16.57 -6.72 -11.43
N ASP A 138 16.79 -7.72 -10.58
CA ASP A 138 17.90 -8.71 -10.69
C ASP A 138 17.82 -9.56 -11.98
N GLY A 139 16.80 -9.37 -12.81
CA GLY A 139 16.57 -10.11 -14.05
C GLY A 139 16.15 -11.57 -13.83
N ALA A 140 15.95 -12.01 -12.58
CA ALA A 140 15.57 -13.37 -12.30
C ALA A 140 14.16 -13.67 -12.83
N PRO A 141 13.96 -14.79 -13.55
CA PRO A 141 12.64 -15.15 -14.05
C PRO A 141 11.68 -15.41 -12.88
N LEU A 142 10.44 -14.96 -13.03
CA LEU A 142 9.39 -15.26 -12.06
C LEU A 142 9.03 -16.76 -12.13
N PRO A 143 8.73 -17.40 -10.99
CA PRO A 143 8.29 -18.78 -10.99
C PRO A 143 6.90 -18.89 -11.65
N VAL A 144 6.68 -20.00 -12.36
CA VAL A 144 5.38 -20.37 -12.90
C VAL A 144 4.55 -21.04 -11.80
N ILE A 145 3.29 -20.65 -11.68
CA ILE A 145 2.37 -21.10 -10.64
C ILE A 145 1.07 -21.64 -11.22
N HIS A 146 0.43 -22.53 -10.46
CA HIS A 146 -0.98 -22.87 -10.65
C HIS A 146 -1.85 -22.02 -9.73
N VAL A 147 -2.95 -21.51 -10.27
CA VAL A 147 -3.92 -20.69 -9.53
C VAL A 147 -5.18 -21.52 -9.27
N ASP A 148 -5.49 -21.75 -7.99
CA ASP A 148 -6.77 -22.32 -7.56
C ASP A 148 -7.87 -21.23 -7.64
N PRO A 149 -8.90 -21.36 -8.49
CA PRO A 149 -9.97 -20.38 -8.63
C PRO A 149 -10.73 -20.14 -7.31
N LEU A 150 -10.90 -21.17 -6.48
CA LEU A 150 -11.60 -21.03 -5.21
C LEU A 150 -10.74 -20.26 -4.20
N ALA A 151 -9.43 -20.51 -4.16
CA ALA A 151 -8.51 -19.75 -3.32
C ALA A 151 -8.41 -18.28 -3.75
N LEU A 152 -8.36 -18.01 -5.05
CA LEU A 152 -8.42 -16.65 -5.61
C LEU A 152 -9.70 -15.94 -5.18
N ARG A 153 -10.87 -16.59 -5.29
CA ARG A 153 -12.15 -15.99 -4.87
C ARG A 153 -12.15 -15.67 -3.38
N ARG A 154 -11.73 -16.61 -2.53
CA ARG A 154 -11.60 -16.37 -1.08
C ARG A 154 -10.66 -15.21 -0.77
N HIS A 155 -9.56 -15.08 -1.52
CA HIS A 155 -8.63 -13.96 -1.35
C HIS A 155 -9.28 -12.62 -1.69
N ALA A 156 -10.00 -12.55 -2.82
CA ALA A 156 -10.75 -11.36 -3.22
C ALA A 156 -11.82 -10.98 -2.19
N ASP A 157 -12.60 -11.94 -1.69
CA ASP A 157 -13.63 -11.74 -0.67
C ASP A 157 -13.02 -11.28 0.66
N LYS A 158 -11.85 -11.82 1.04
CA LYS A 158 -11.11 -11.38 2.24
C LYS A 158 -10.61 -9.94 2.10
N ASN A 159 -10.23 -9.49 0.90
CA ASN A 159 -9.89 -8.08 0.66
C ASN A 159 -11.14 -7.20 0.75
N ALA A 160 -12.23 -7.59 0.08
CA ALA A 160 -13.48 -6.84 0.08
C ALA A 160 -14.04 -6.67 1.51
N THR A 161 -14.05 -7.75 2.29
CA THR A 161 -14.52 -7.73 3.69
C THR A 161 -13.67 -6.81 4.57
N TYR A 162 -12.36 -6.81 4.37
CA TYR A 162 -11.44 -5.90 5.08
C TYR A 162 -11.79 -4.44 4.80
N TYR A 163 -11.90 -4.03 3.53
CA TYR A 163 -12.22 -2.64 3.20
C TYR A 163 -13.63 -2.24 3.67
N ALA A 164 -14.62 -3.11 3.50
CA ALA A 164 -15.98 -2.87 3.99
C ALA A 164 -16.01 -2.65 5.52
N ALA A 165 -15.20 -3.37 6.29
CA ALA A 165 -15.10 -3.17 7.73
C ALA A 165 -14.49 -1.79 8.08
N LEU A 166 -13.45 -1.35 7.37
CA LEU A 166 -12.87 -0.01 7.57
C LEU A 166 -13.89 1.08 7.24
N GLU A 167 -14.54 0.98 6.08
CA GLU A 167 -15.55 1.93 5.60
C GLU A 167 -16.75 2.01 6.55
N SER A 168 -17.17 0.87 7.09
CA SER A 168 -18.25 0.82 8.09
C SER A 168 -17.92 1.63 9.34
N VAL A 169 -16.71 1.47 9.89
CA VAL A 169 -16.26 2.25 11.06
C VAL A 169 -16.16 3.74 10.73
N LEU A 170 -15.59 4.09 9.58
CA LEU A 170 -15.43 5.48 9.15
C LEU A 170 -16.79 6.16 8.95
N SER A 171 -17.73 5.46 8.31
CA SER A 171 -19.11 5.93 8.11
C SER A 171 -19.85 6.09 9.43
N ALA A 172 -19.77 5.09 10.32
CA ALA A 172 -20.43 5.11 11.63
C ALA A 172 -19.89 6.22 12.55
N THR A 173 -18.64 6.64 12.36
CA THR A 173 -18.00 7.73 13.11
C THR A 173 -18.06 9.09 12.38
N GLY A 174 -18.71 9.16 11.21
CA GLY A 174 -18.88 10.40 10.43
C GLY A 174 -17.57 10.97 9.89
N GLN A 175 -16.50 10.16 9.80
CA GLN A 175 -15.18 10.62 9.38
C GLN A 175 -15.02 10.56 7.86
N ALA A 176 -14.40 11.59 7.29
CA ALA A 176 -14.00 11.57 5.89
C ALA A 176 -12.73 10.72 5.68
N TRP A 177 -12.66 10.01 4.55
CA TRP A 177 -11.47 9.31 4.09
C TRP A 177 -11.23 9.57 2.60
N LEU A 178 -9.99 9.34 2.18
CA LEU A 178 -9.59 9.37 0.78
C LEU A 178 -9.48 7.93 0.26
N GLU A 179 -10.36 7.53 -0.64
CA GLU A 179 -10.16 6.30 -1.40
C GLU A 179 -9.32 6.57 -2.65
N THR A 180 -8.34 5.70 -2.92
CA THR A 180 -7.50 5.72 -4.13
C THR A 180 -7.19 4.29 -4.59
N HIS A 181 -6.67 4.15 -5.81
CA HIS A 181 -6.39 2.88 -6.45
C HIS A 181 -4.94 2.81 -6.94
N TYR A 182 -4.32 1.64 -6.81
CA TYR A 182 -2.99 1.34 -7.35
C TYR A 182 -2.83 1.83 -8.79
N GLU A 183 -3.81 1.53 -9.64
CA GLU A 183 -3.80 1.86 -11.06
C GLU A 183 -3.84 3.37 -11.34
N SER A 184 -4.21 4.18 -10.35
CA SER A 184 -4.28 5.64 -10.46
C SER A 184 -3.04 6.34 -9.91
N LEU A 185 -2.09 5.60 -9.31
CA LEU A 185 -0.89 6.19 -8.70
C LEU A 185 0.11 6.75 -9.74
N GLY A 186 -0.04 6.41 -11.02
CA GLY A 186 0.70 7.04 -12.12
C GLY A 186 0.11 8.37 -12.61
N ASP A 187 -1.11 8.72 -12.18
CA ASP A 187 -1.78 9.94 -12.60
C ASP A 187 -1.39 11.12 -11.70
N ARG A 188 -0.86 12.18 -12.31
CA ARG A 188 -0.47 13.41 -11.59
C ARG A 188 -1.64 14.06 -10.87
N SER A 189 -2.84 14.01 -11.43
CA SER A 189 -4.05 14.58 -10.82
C SER A 189 -4.41 13.84 -9.53
N GLU A 190 -4.28 12.51 -9.53
CA GLU A 190 -4.54 11.67 -8.37
C GLU A 190 -3.52 11.91 -7.26
N ILE A 191 -2.23 12.04 -7.61
CA ILE A 191 -1.20 12.44 -6.65
C ILE A 191 -1.48 13.83 -6.08
N GLY A 192 -1.91 14.79 -6.92
CA GLY A 192 -2.33 16.12 -6.47
C GLY A 192 -3.50 16.06 -5.47
N ARG A 193 -4.48 15.18 -5.70
CA ARG A 193 -5.62 14.95 -4.79
C ARG A 193 -5.15 14.38 -3.45
N ILE A 194 -4.21 13.44 -3.46
CA ILE A 194 -3.60 12.88 -2.23
C ILE A 194 -2.84 13.98 -1.46
N LEU A 195 -1.99 14.75 -2.13
CA LEU A 195 -1.24 15.85 -1.48
C LEU A 195 -2.17 16.89 -0.86
N SER A 196 -3.22 17.29 -1.58
CA SER A 196 -4.24 18.22 -1.08
C SER A 196 -4.96 17.65 0.15
N PHE A 197 -5.35 16.36 0.10
CA PHE A 197 -5.94 15.68 1.26
C PHE A 197 -5.01 15.66 2.46
N LEU A 198 -3.69 15.56 2.25
CA LEU A 198 -2.66 15.62 3.29
C LEU A 198 -2.26 17.04 3.70
N GLN A 199 -2.90 18.08 3.13
CA GLN A 199 -2.59 19.50 3.39
C GLN A 199 -1.14 19.87 3.02
N VAL A 200 -0.60 19.22 2.01
CA VAL A 200 0.74 19.48 1.47
C VAL A 200 0.57 20.19 0.13
N PRO A 201 1.33 21.29 -0.13
CA PRO A 201 1.26 21.98 -1.41
C PRO A 201 1.64 21.04 -2.55
N ALA A 202 1.01 21.21 -3.71
CA ALA A 202 1.42 20.49 -4.91
C ALA A 202 2.85 20.90 -5.29
N GLY A 203 3.60 19.94 -5.84
CA GLY A 203 4.99 20.13 -6.24
C GLY A 203 5.27 19.68 -7.69
N PRO A 204 6.56 19.59 -8.06
CA PRO A 204 6.96 18.92 -9.28
C PRO A 204 6.51 17.44 -9.28
N PRO A 205 6.44 16.78 -10.45
CA PRO A 205 6.11 15.37 -10.53
C PRO A 205 6.99 14.52 -9.60
N LEU A 206 6.34 13.73 -8.75
CA LEU A 206 7.02 12.82 -7.83
C LEU A 206 7.49 11.57 -8.57
N ARG A 207 8.68 11.07 -8.23
CA ARG A 207 9.23 9.83 -8.78
C ARG A 207 9.39 8.83 -7.65
N ALA A 208 8.71 7.70 -7.75
CA ALA A 208 8.88 6.61 -6.80
C ALA A 208 10.29 6.03 -6.94
N ALA A 209 10.92 5.65 -5.83
CA ALA A 209 12.14 4.81 -5.85
C ALA A 209 11.82 3.31 -5.96
N CYS A 210 10.60 2.90 -5.58
CA CYS A 210 10.14 1.52 -5.70
C CYS A 210 9.84 1.19 -7.17
N HIS A 211 10.24 -0.01 -7.61
CA HIS A 211 9.92 -0.55 -8.94
C HIS A 211 8.77 -1.56 -8.87
N LYS A 212 8.11 -1.78 -10.01
CA LYS A 212 7.11 -2.84 -10.14
C LYS A 212 7.80 -4.16 -10.49
N ARG A 213 7.54 -5.22 -9.72
CA ARG A 213 8.02 -6.60 -10.02
C ARG A 213 6.95 -7.58 -10.46
N GLY A 214 5.67 -7.18 -10.43
CA GLY A 214 4.59 -8.07 -10.89
C GLY A 214 4.71 -8.37 -12.38
N PRO A 215 4.28 -9.55 -12.84
CA PRO A 215 4.33 -9.91 -14.26
C PRO A 215 3.56 -8.88 -15.09
N SER A 216 4.13 -8.46 -16.22
CA SER A 216 3.42 -7.65 -17.21
C SER A 216 2.23 -8.43 -17.75
N ASP A 217 2.46 -9.71 -18.04
CA ASP A 217 1.49 -10.64 -18.58
C ASP A 217 1.29 -11.86 -17.66
N LEU A 218 0.03 -12.12 -17.29
CA LEU A 218 -0.31 -13.24 -16.41
C LEU A 218 -0.04 -14.59 -17.08
N GLU A 219 -0.14 -14.69 -18.41
CA GLU A 219 0.09 -15.94 -19.14
C GLU A 219 1.54 -16.43 -19.02
N THR A 220 2.48 -15.52 -18.73
CA THR A 220 3.89 -15.89 -18.53
C THR A 220 4.16 -16.59 -17.21
N VAL A 221 3.26 -16.47 -16.23
CA VAL A 221 3.47 -16.99 -14.87
C VAL A 221 2.34 -17.88 -14.37
N VAL A 222 1.17 -17.89 -15.00
CA VAL A 222 0.04 -18.75 -14.60
C VAL A 222 -0.07 -19.91 -15.58
N ALA A 223 0.26 -21.12 -15.14
CA ALA A 223 0.28 -22.31 -16.00
C ALA A 223 -1.11 -22.73 -16.49
N ASN A 224 -2.15 -22.56 -15.67
CA ASN A 224 -3.50 -23.03 -15.92
C ASN A 224 -4.46 -21.90 -16.35
N MET A 225 -4.01 -20.98 -17.21
CA MET A 225 -4.81 -19.82 -17.62
C MET A 225 -6.15 -20.18 -18.27
N ILE A 226 -6.17 -21.23 -19.12
CA ILE A 226 -7.40 -21.68 -19.80
C ILE A 226 -8.41 -22.18 -18.77
N ASP A 227 -8.01 -23.13 -17.91
CA ASP A 227 -8.87 -23.69 -16.87
C ASP A 227 -9.33 -22.62 -15.87
N LEU A 228 -8.45 -21.67 -15.53
CA LEU A 228 -8.76 -20.56 -14.65
C LEU A 228 -9.80 -19.62 -15.29
N ALA A 229 -9.65 -19.30 -16.57
CA ALA A 229 -10.59 -18.46 -17.30
C ALA A 229 -11.98 -19.12 -17.35
N ASP A 230 -12.04 -20.42 -17.62
CA ASP A 230 -13.29 -21.19 -17.63
C ASP A 230 -13.96 -21.21 -16.25
N ALA A 231 -13.18 -21.45 -15.19
CA ALA A 231 -13.69 -21.47 -13.82
C ALA A 231 -14.18 -20.10 -13.33
N LEU A 232 -13.67 -19.00 -13.88
CA LEU A 232 -14.03 -17.64 -13.47
C LEU A 232 -15.09 -16.99 -14.34
N ARG A 233 -15.49 -17.60 -15.47
CA ARG A 233 -16.31 -17.02 -16.55
C ARG A 233 -17.55 -16.25 -16.07
N ASP A 234 -18.27 -16.79 -15.10
CA ASP A 234 -19.52 -16.20 -14.56
C ASP A 234 -19.30 -15.35 -13.29
N THR A 235 -18.05 -14.95 -13.04
CA THR A 235 -17.68 -14.14 -11.88
C THR A 235 -17.14 -12.78 -12.30
N PRO A 236 -17.23 -11.75 -11.44
CA PRO A 236 -16.59 -10.47 -11.69
C PRO A 236 -15.06 -10.54 -11.86
N LEU A 237 -14.42 -11.66 -11.50
CA LEU A 237 -12.97 -11.86 -11.63
C LEU A 237 -12.54 -12.21 -13.06
N PHE A 238 -13.45 -12.67 -13.92
CA PHE A 238 -13.12 -12.99 -15.31
C PHE A 238 -12.56 -11.78 -16.05
N GLY A 239 -13.20 -10.61 -15.88
CA GLY A 239 -12.73 -9.36 -16.49
C GLY A 239 -11.34 -8.93 -16.03
N ASP A 240 -10.93 -9.30 -14.81
CA ASP A 240 -9.61 -8.95 -14.26
C ASP A 240 -8.46 -9.71 -14.94
N LEU A 241 -8.72 -10.87 -15.57
CA LEU A 241 -7.71 -11.63 -16.31
C LEU A 241 -7.17 -10.83 -17.50
N HIS A 242 -8.04 -10.05 -18.15
CA HIS A 242 -7.73 -9.33 -19.39
C HIS A 242 -7.44 -7.84 -19.18
N GLN A 243 -7.63 -7.33 -17.97
CA GLN A 243 -7.31 -5.95 -17.65
C GLN A 243 -5.79 -5.72 -17.71
N ARG A 244 -5.40 -4.68 -18.44
CA ARG A 244 -4.03 -4.19 -18.45
C ARG A 244 -3.65 -3.74 -17.04
N ASP A 245 -2.46 -4.14 -16.62
CA ASP A 245 -1.89 -3.65 -15.37
C ASP A 245 -1.37 -2.22 -15.55
N MET A 246 -1.16 -1.52 -14.44
CA MET A 246 -0.42 -0.26 -14.47
C MET A 246 1.00 -0.51 -14.97
N SER A 247 1.48 0.31 -15.91
CA SER A 247 2.88 0.29 -16.34
C SER A 247 3.81 0.59 -15.17
N ASP A 248 5.03 0.05 -15.20
CA ASP A 248 6.05 0.52 -14.25
C ASP A 248 6.29 2.02 -14.50
N LEU A 249 6.22 2.82 -13.43
CA LEU A 249 6.41 4.27 -13.48
C LEU A 249 7.83 4.68 -13.90
N HIS A 250 8.77 3.73 -13.86
CA HIS A 250 10.14 3.92 -14.33
C HIS A 250 10.32 3.68 -15.82
N LEU A 251 9.36 3.05 -16.50
CA LEU A 251 9.43 2.88 -17.95
C LEU A 251 9.23 4.24 -18.65
N PRO A 252 9.95 4.49 -19.76
CA PRO A 252 9.71 5.66 -20.58
C PRO A 252 8.24 5.65 -21.01
N GLN A 253 7.55 6.77 -20.76
CA GLN A 253 6.19 6.94 -21.27
C GLN A 253 6.26 6.94 -22.80
N PRO A 254 5.37 6.23 -23.52
CA PRO A 254 5.30 6.37 -24.96
C PRO A 254 5.11 7.85 -25.30
N THR A 255 5.98 8.39 -26.14
CA THR A 255 5.81 9.73 -26.72
C THR A 255 4.45 9.77 -27.42
N PRO A 256 3.66 10.85 -27.26
CA PRO A 256 2.37 11.00 -27.92
C PRO A 256 2.49 10.96 -29.45
#